data_AF-A0A264VM99-F1
#
_entry.id   AF-A0A264VM99-F1
#
_cell.length_a   1.000
_cell.length_b   1.000
_cell.length_c   1.000
_cell.angle_alpha   90.00
_cell.angle_beta   90.00
_cell.angle_gamma   90.00
#
_symmetry.space_group_name_H-M   'P 1'
#
loop_
_entity.id
_entity.type
_entity.pdbx_description
1 polymer ?
#
loop_
_entity_poly.entity_id
_entity_poly.type
_entity_poly.pdbx_seq_one_letter_code
_entity_poly.pdbx_strand_id
1 'polypeptide(L)'
;MFSNLFRNLFLSEMITDKPSRKIIKPDDTNSECVITEVASTVCLDNNGLPASLTVYLPLRKYTFTLTHQLLSKLGKVSKFVLKALSTEGCGLKDIERIAGLTEEHLSPILSRLTGLGWFEPASKELTAQGYEMAKAVGLTGRQFSLWIDALDNRNSPLILISADQIVQVEDDSQGIRLPEFERDWNILEVLQKQRLSRRLSAYKDKEGDLMPLLMLLCDEAEHSALQQQKFAWEFELELDRELSLPSYIEFTLPRGLDISKDSGKQLNFYAPVLHYSATYSVPPLLIDEIPHPRCQIFNYCLLSGVSLQAETLYEQASSWPEFLNIPLSTMMEKMAMDIPTDSVFLSKEVVVTRASRKIAMSYTVLSQLIAKNIKTALPQEMTS
;
A
#
# COMPACT_ATOMS: atom_id res chain seq x y z
N MET A 1 31.93 20.17 -2.95
CA MET A 1 30.92 20.09 -4.03
C MET A 1 30.14 18.80 -3.78
N PHE A 2 28.89 18.73 -3.35
CA PHE A 2 27.78 19.66 -3.16
C PHE A 2 27.19 19.43 -1.76
N SER A 3 27.11 20.48 -0.95
CA SER A 3 26.31 20.53 0.28
C SER A 3 25.88 21.98 0.42
N ASN A 4 24.64 22.29 0.02
CA ASN A 4 23.89 23.52 0.33
C ASN A 4 22.82 23.73 -0.76
N LEU A 5 21.68 23.07 -0.58
CA LEU A 5 20.39 23.47 -1.15
C LEU A 5 19.34 22.93 -0.16
N PHE A 6 18.34 23.74 0.17
CA PHE A 6 17.35 23.59 1.25
C PHE A 6 17.72 24.16 2.63
N ARG A 7 18.18 25.41 2.62
CA ARG A 7 17.96 26.37 3.72
C ARG A 7 17.67 27.72 3.09
N ASN A 8 16.41 27.93 2.71
CA ASN A 8 15.83 29.25 2.43
C ASN A 8 14.35 29.03 2.14
N LEU A 9 13.52 29.24 3.16
CA LEU A 9 12.11 29.66 3.06
C LEU A 9 11.61 29.88 4.50
N PHE A 10 12.25 30.81 5.20
CA PHE A 10 11.72 31.40 6.43
C PHE A 10 12.13 32.87 6.50
N LEU A 11 11.15 33.69 6.90
CA LEU A 11 11.11 35.13 7.10
C LEU A 11 10.80 36.04 5.89
N SER A 12 9.61 36.62 5.91
CA SER A 12 9.50 38.04 6.26
C SER A 12 8.13 38.37 6.89
N GLU A 13 8.18 39.27 7.86
CA GLU A 13 7.14 39.80 8.74
C GLU A 13 6.00 40.53 8.00
N MET A 14 4.82 40.62 8.63
CA MET A 14 4.25 41.92 9.03
C MET A 14 3.04 41.74 9.96
N ILE A 15 3.17 42.28 11.17
CA ILE A 15 2.10 42.52 12.15
C ILE A 15 1.52 43.89 11.85
N THR A 16 0.21 44.01 11.69
CA THR A 16 -0.52 45.27 11.87
C THR A 16 -1.86 45.03 12.58
N ASP A 17 -2.10 45.90 13.57
CA ASP A 17 -3.24 45.95 14.48
C ASP A 17 -4.60 46.28 13.82
N LYS A 18 -5.65 45.59 14.31
CA LYS A 18 -7.05 46.00 14.65
C LYS A 18 -7.77 47.10 13.82
N PRO A 19 -9.12 47.00 13.60
CA PRO A 19 -10.07 46.96 14.73
C PRO A 19 -11.39 46.18 14.56
N SER A 20 -11.93 45.90 15.75
CA SER A 20 -13.29 45.49 16.12
C SER A 20 -14.44 46.28 15.48
N ARG A 21 -15.51 45.57 15.11
CA ARG A 21 -16.89 46.10 15.06
C ARG A 21 -17.86 45.12 15.72
N LYS A 22 -18.60 45.64 16.71
CA LYS A 22 -19.79 45.04 17.33
C LYS A 22 -21.05 45.39 16.49
N ILE A 23 -22.16 44.81 16.94
CA ILE A 23 -23.59 45.16 16.76
C ILE A 23 -24.16 44.60 15.42
N ILE A 24 -25.28 43.86 15.31
CA ILE A 24 -26.62 43.90 15.97
C ILE A 24 -27.30 42.52 15.89
N LYS A 25 -27.96 42.07 16.98
CA LYS A 25 -29.04 41.07 16.95
C LYS A 25 -30.36 41.74 16.53
N PRO A 26 -31.23 41.09 15.74
CA PRO A 26 -32.65 41.32 15.85
C PRO A 26 -33.38 40.09 16.40
N ASP A 27 -34.38 40.44 17.20
CA ASP A 27 -35.30 39.65 18.00
C ASP A 27 -36.03 38.50 17.29
N ASP A 28 -36.37 37.53 18.14
CA ASP A 28 -37.41 36.54 17.97
C ASP A 28 -38.73 37.19 17.50
N THR A 29 -39.29 36.65 16.42
CA THR A 29 -40.74 36.68 16.22
C THR A 29 -41.23 35.31 15.78
N ASN A 30 -41.95 34.68 16.71
CA ASN A 30 -42.86 33.56 16.58
C ASN A 30 -43.19 33.14 15.14
N SER A 31 -42.79 31.91 14.80
CA SER A 31 -43.55 31.08 13.89
C SER A 31 -43.54 29.66 14.45
N GLU A 32 -44.63 29.31 15.13
CA GLU A 32 -44.98 27.94 15.46
C GLU A 32 -45.00 27.13 14.16
N CYS A 33 -43.95 26.36 13.93
CA CYS A 33 -43.94 25.35 12.88
C CYS A 33 -44.59 24.10 13.47
N VAL A 34 -45.87 23.93 13.17
CA VAL A 34 -46.60 22.68 13.40
C VAL A 34 -45.84 21.56 12.67
N ILE A 35 -45.15 20.73 13.45
CA ILE A 35 -44.52 19.50 12.99
C ILE A 35 -45.66 18.58 12.56
N THR A 36 -45.93 18.53 11.26
CA THR A 36 -46.68 17.44 10.66
C THR A 36 -45.66 16.35 10.36
N GLU A 37 -45.72 15.29 11.17
CA GLU A 37 -44.99 14.04 10.99
C GLU A 37 -45.24 13.51 9.57
N VAL A 38 -44.25 13.64 8.70
CA VAL A 38 -44.16 12.83 7.49
C VAL A 38 -43.12 11.76 7.77
N ALA A 39 -43.59 10.52 7.72
CA ALA A 39 -42.88 9.29 8.03
C ALA A 39 -41.39 9.36 7.69
N SER A 40 -40.59 9.54 8.73
CA SER A 40 -39.15 9.35 8.67
C SER A 40 -38.88 7.86 8.60
N THR A 41 -38.87 7.29 7.39
CA THR A 41 -38.18 6.02 7.15
C THR A 41 -36.69 6.28 7.21
N VAL A 42 -36.18 6.33 8.45
CA VAL A 42 -34.77 6.34 8.80
C VAL A 42 -34.10 5.12 8.15
N CYS A 43 -33.46 5.31 7.01
CA CYS A 43 -32.57 4.30 6.42
C CYS A 43 -31.14 4.68 6.80
N LEU A 44 -30.53 3.86 7.66
CA LEU A 44 -29.19 4.01 8.21
C LEU A 44 -28.17 4.34 7.13
N ASP A 45 -27.34 5.34 7.41
CA ASP A 45 -26.02 5.52 6.81
C ASP A 45 -25.19 4.25 7.04
N ASN A 46 -25.34 3.27 6.15
CA ASN A 46 -24.43 2.15 6.12
C ASN A 46 -23.08 2.70 5.68
N ASN A 47 -22.21 3.02 6.65
CA ASN A 47 -20.79 3.33 6.45
C ASN A 47 -20.00 2.15 5.87
N GLY A 48 -20.67 1.06 5.49
CA GLY A 48 -20.06 -0.13 4.93
C GLY A 48 -20.13 -0.21 3.41
N LEU A 49 -19.31 -1.07 2.80
CA LEU A 49 -19.35 -1.31 1.35
C LEU A 49 -20.73 -1.84 0.91
N PRO A 50 -21.35 -1.28 -0.14
CA PRO A 50 -22.70 -1.66 -0.58
C PRO A 50 -22.77 -3.06 -1.20
N ALA A 51 -21.67 -3.51 -1.81
CA ALA A 51 -21.46 -4.84 -2.37
C ALA A 51 -19.99 -5.25 -2.22
N SER A 52 -19.68 -6.54 -2.35
CA SER A 52 -18.29 -7.01 -2.37
C SER A 52 -17.54 -6.40 -3.55
N LEU A 53 -16.24 -6.16 -3.38
CA LEU A 53 -15.41 -5.48 -4.38
C LEU A 53 -14.08 -6.23 -4.57
N THR A 54 -13.79 -6.66 -5.80
CA THR A 54 -12.49 -7.23 -6.17
C THR A 54 -11.46 -6.12 -6.34
N VAL A 55 -10.31 -6.29 -5.70
CA VAL A 55 -9.22 -5.30 -5.69
C VAL A 55 -7.91 -5.98 -6.01
N TYR A 56 -7.10 -5.32 -6.84
CA TYR A 56 -5.78 -5.78 -7.25
C TYR A 56 -4.70 -4.87 -6.63
N LEU A 57 -3.90 -5.43 -5.73
CA LEU A 57 -2.77 -4.75 -5.07
C LEU A 57 -1.53 -4.78 -5.98
N PRO A 58 -0.97 -3.64 -6.40
CA PRO A 58 0.21 -3.64 -7.26
C PRO A 58 1.46 -4.11 -6.49
N LEU A 59 2.22 -4.99 -7.12
CA LEU A 59 3.51 -5.50 -6.71
C LEU A 59 4.56 -5.20 -7.77
N ARG A 60 5.79 -4.95 -7.32
CA ARG A 60 6.98 -4.91 -8.16
C ARG A 60 7.98 -5.94 -7.69
N LYS A 61 8.71 -6.53 -8.65
CA LYS A 61 9.76 -7.48 -8.38
C LYS A 61 11.08 -6.74 -8.17
N TYR A 62 11.83 -7.18 -7.17
CA TYR A 62 13.14 -6.64 -6.82
C TYR A 62 14.15 -7.76 -6.67
N THR A 63 15.39 -7.46 -7.03
CA THR A 63 16.56 -8.25 -6.69
C THR A 63 17.08 -7.77 -5.35
N PHE A 64 17.04 -8.64 -4.35
CA PHE A 64 17.63 -8.44 -3.03
C PHE A 64 18.99 -9.10 -2.98
N THR A 65 20.05 -8.31 -2.87
CA THR A 65 21.44 -8.79 -2.80
C THR A 65 21.95 -8.71 -1.37
N LEU A 66 22.31 -9.84 -0.78
CA LEU A 66 22.90 -9.89 0.55
C LEU A 66 24.39 -9.56 0.48
N THR A 67 24.87 -8.65 1.31
CA THR A 67 26.30 -8.27 1.36
C THR A 67 26.82 -8.36 2.79
N HIS A 68 28.08 -8.74 2.95
CA HIS A 68 28.73 -8.76 4.27
C HIS A 68 29.79 -7.66 4.34
N GLN A 69 29.74 -6.81 5.36
CA GLN A 69 30.58 -5.60 5.49
C GLN A 69 32.10 -5.84 5.34
N LEU A 70 32.63 -6.90 5.98
CA LEU A 70 34.04 -7.25 5.89
C LEU A 70 34.39 -8.04 4.63
N LEU A 71 33.60 -9.05 4.28
CA LEU A 71 33.88 -9.89 3.12
C LEU A 71 33.72 -9.12 1.81
N SER A 72 32.79 -8.16 1.70
CA SER A 72 32.60 -7.35 0.49
C SER A 72 33.89 -6.61 0.08
N LYS A 73 34.75 -6.26 1.04
CA LYS A 73 36.05 -5.60 0.84
C LYS A 73 37.18 -6.55 0.41
N LEU A 74 36.98 -7.86 0.52
CA LEU A 74 37.95 -8.84 0.08
C LEU A 74 37.84 -9.11 -1.42
N GLY A 75 38.99 -9.17 -2.09
CA GLY A 75 39.06 -9.62 -3.47
C GLY A 75 38.57 -11.06 -3.64
N LYS A 76 38.12 -11.42 -4.84
CA LYS A 76 37.62 -12.76 -5.17
C LYS A 76 38.62 -13.87 -4.80
N VAL A 77 39.91 -13.64 -5.04
CA VAL A 77 40.97 -14.61 -4.71
C VAL A 77 41.10 -14.79 -3.19
N SER A 78 41.03 -13.72 -2.39
CA SER A 78 41.07 -13.83 -0.93
C SER A 78 39.87 -14.59 -0.37
N LYS A 79 38.67 -14.36 -0.93
CA LYS A 79 37.46 -15.13 -0.58
C LYS A 79 37.60 -16.61 -0.94
N PHE A 80 38.17 -16.90 -2.11
CA PHE A 80 38.45 -18.26 -2.53
C PHE A 80 39.42 -18.97 -1.58
N VAL A 81 40.55 -18.35 -1.25
CA VAL A 81 41.54 -18.91 -0.32
C VAL A 81 40.91 -19.19 1.05
N LEU A 82 40.13 -18.24 1.58
CA LEU A 82 39.42 -18.41 2.85
C LEU A 82 38.44 -19.61 2.81
N LYS A 83 37.67 -19.76 1.74
CA LYS A 83 36.73 -20.88 1.57
C LYS A 83 37.44 -22.22 1.33
N ALA A 84 38.55 -22.21 0.62
CA ALA A 84 39.34 -23.40 0.38
C ALA A 84 39.94 -23.93 1.68
N LEU A 85 40.52 -23.05 2.51
CA LEU A 85 41.08 -23.39 3.83
C LEU A 85 40.04 -23.90 4.83
N SER A 86 38.76 -23.59 4.65
CA SER A 86 37.70 -24.13 5.52
C SER A 86 37.22 -25.52 5.10
N THR A 87 37.69 -26.04 3.97
CA THR A 87 37.29 -27.35 3.47
C THR A 87 38.17 -28.42 4.09
N GLU A 88 37.56 -29.42 4.73
CA GLU A 88 38.31 -30.52 5.34
C GLU A 88 39.27 -31.18 4.34
N GLY A 89 40.51 -31.37 4.76
CA GLY A 89 41.56 -31.98 3.94
C GLY A 89 42.18 -31.07 2.88
N CYS A 90 41.79 -29.79 2.79
CA CYS A 90 42.36 -28.83 1.86
C CYS A 90 43.42 -27.95 2.55
N GLY A 91 44.69 -28.18 2.25
CA GLY A 91 45.80 -27.38 2.77
C GLY A 91 46.28 -26.30 1.80
N LEU A 92 47.22 -25.44 2.24
CA LEU A 92 47.84 -24.42 1.40
C LEU A 92 48.46 -25.00 0.11
N LYS A 93 49.11 -26.17 0.20
CA LYS A 93 49.70 -26.85 -0.97
C LYS A 93 48.65 -27.27 -2.00
N ASP A 94 47.46 -27.64 -1.54
CA ASP A 94 46.36 -27.97 -2.45
C ASP A 94 45.83 -26.71 -3.13
N ILE A 95 45.75 -25.60 -2.40
CA ILE A 95 45.36 -24.30 -2.96
C ILE A 95 46.35 -23.84 -4.02
N GLU A 96 47.66 -23.93 -3.74
CA GLU A 96 48.72 -23.63 -4.72
C GLU A 96 48.56 -24.44 -6.00
N ARG A 97 48.34 -25.75 -5.85
CA ARG A 97 48.19 -26.70 -6.96
C ARG A 97 46.90 -26.46 -7.76
N ILE A 98 45.76 -26.27 -7.09
CA ILE A 98 44.43 -26.18 -7.72
C ILE A 98 44.25 -24.81 -8.40
N ALA A 99 44.67 -23.74 -7.74
CA ALA A 99 44.46 -22.37 -8.23
C ALA A 99 45.66 -21.82 -9.02
N GLY A 100 46.76 -22.57 -9.14
CA GLY A 100 47.99 -22.11 -9.79
C GLY A 100 48.62 -20.91 -9.07
N LEU A 101 48.39 -20.78 -7.77
CA LEU A 101 48.93 -19.69 -6.97
C LEU A 101 50.29 -20.08 -6.41
N THR A 102 51.25 -19.15 -6.46
CA THR A 102 52.55 -19.33 -5.82
C THR A 102 52.50 -18.82 -4.38
N GLU A 103 53.50 -19.18 -3.59
CA GLU A 103 53.67 -18.66 -2.23
C GLU A 103 53.72 -17.12 -2.21
N GLU A 104 54.35 -16.49 -3.21
CA GLU A 104 54.39 -15.03 -3.36
C GLU A 104 53.00 -14.41 -3.55
N HIS A 105 52.08 -15.12 -4.22
CA HIS A 105 50.68 -14.68 -4.37
C HIS A 105 49.87 -14.91 -3.09
N LEU A 106 50.11 -16.00 -2.37
CA LEU A 106 49.37 -16.36 -1.16
C LEU A 106 49.82 -15.54 0.06
N SER A 107 51.11 -15.25 0.19
CA SER A 107 51.69 -14.49 1.31
C SER A 107 50.92 -13.21 1.67
N PRO A 108 50.62 -12.28 0.73
CA PRO A 108 49.86 -11.07 1.06
C PRO A 108 48.41 -11.36 1.45
N ILE A 109 47.80 -12.44 0.93
CA ILE A 109 46.45 -12.87 1.31
C ILE A 109 46.45 -13.41 2.73
N LEU A 110 47.35 -14.34 3.04
CA LEU A 110 47.47 -14.95 4.36
C LEU A 110 47.84 -13.92 5.41
N SER A 111 48.76 -13.00 5.12
CA SER A 111 49.10 -11.87 6.00
C SER A 111 47.88 -11.01 6.33
N ARG A 112 47.03 -10.71 5.33
CA ARG A 112 45.76 -10.01 5.56
C ARG A 112 44.79 -10.84 6.42
N LEU A 113 44.65 -12.15 6.18
CA LEU A 113 43.79 -13.02 6.98
C LEU A 113 44.26 -13.11 8.44
N THR A 114 45.58 -13.16 8.67
CA THR A 114 46.19 -13.06 10.00
C THR A 114 45.86 -11.72 10.65
N GLY A 115 45.99 -10.62 9.93
CA GLY A 115 45.66 -9.28 10.43
C GLY A 115 44.17 -9.10 10.78
N LEU A 116 43.29 -9.91 10.17
CA LEU A 116 41.86 -9.98 10.51
C LEU A 116 41.55 -10.98 11.64
N GLY A 117 42.55 -11.73 12.11
CA GLY A 117 42.38 -12.76 13.14
C GLY A 117 41.76 -14.07 12.63
N TRP A 118 41.73 -14.29 11.31
CA TRP A 118 41.05 -15.43 10.69
C TRP A 118 41.98 -16.61 10.38
N PHE A 119 43.29 -16.39 10.43
CA PHE A 119 44.32 -17.38 10.11
C PHE A 119 45.41 -17.35 11.17
N GLU A 120 45.87 -18.53 11.60
CA GLU A 120 46.97 -18.72 12.54
C GLU A 120 48.23 -19.17 11.78
N PRO A 121 49.25 -18.31 11.62
CA PRO A 121 50.47 -18.65 10.89
C PRO A 121 51.23 -19.86 11.47
N ALA A 122 51.17 -20.07 12.79
CA ALA A 122 51.92 -21.15 13.44
C ALA A 122 51.36 -22.54 13.08
N SER A 123 50.04 -22.71 13.11
CA SER A 123 49.38 -23.96 12.72
C SER A 123 49.12 -24.05 11.21
N LYS A 124 49.18 -22.92 10.49
CA LYS A 124 48.78 -22.78 9.08
C LYS A 124 47.31 -23.15 8.84
N GLU A 125 46.46 -22.86 9.82
CA GLU A 125 45.03 -23.19 9.81
C GLU A 125 44.16 -21.95 10.06
N LEU A 126 42.88 -22.05 9.72
CA LEU A 126 41.92 -21.02 10.10
C LEU A 126 41.66 -21.05 11.61
N THR A 127 41.46 -19.87 12.19
CA THR A 127 40.93 -19.75 13.55
C THR A 127 39.44 -20.09 13.56
N ALA A 128 38.83 -20.27 14.74
CA ALA A 128 37.38 -20.46 14.86
C ALA A 128 36.60 -19.35 14.11
N GLN A 129 37.01 -18.10 14.28
CA GLN A 129 36.44 -16.96 13.54
C GLN A 129 36.68 -17.08 12.03
N GLY A 130 37.86 -17.54 11.61
CA GLY A 130 38.13 -17.80 10.19
C GLY A 130 37.18 -18.82 9.57
N TYR A 131 36.87 -19.91 10.27
CA TYR A 131 35.88 -20.88 9.82
C TYR A 131 34.47 -20.30 9.73
N GLU A 132 34.05 -19.49 10.71
CA GLU A 132 32.76 -18.78 10.66
C GLU A 132 32.68 -17.83 9.46
N MET A 133 33.73 -17.04 9.24
CA MET A 133 33.82 -16.13 8.11
C MET A 133 33.84 -16.85 6.77
N ALA A 134 34.50 -18.01 6.69
CA ALA A 134 34.50 -18.85 5.49
C ALA A 134 33.11 -19.39 5.16
N LYS A 135 32.29 -19.75 6.15
CA LYS A 135 30.87 -20.09 5.93
C LYS A 135 30.10 -18.89 5.37
N ALA A 136 30.33 -17.69 5.92
CA ALA A 136 29.71 -16.45 5.45
C ALA A 136 30.12 -16.05 4.01
N VAL A 137 31.28 -16.51 3.49
CA VAL A 137 31.70 -16.25 2.10
C VAL A 137 30.69 -16.78 1.08
N GLY A 138 30.02 -17.89 1.34
CA GLY A 138 29.02 -18.45 0.44
C GLY A 138 27.75 -17.60 0.31
N LEU A 139 27.48 -16.76 1.32
CA LEU A 139 26.25 -15.98 1.42
C LEU A 139 26.40 -14.56 0.89
N THR A 140 27.61 -13.98 0.98
CA THR A 140 27.84 -12.63 0.46
C THR A 140 27.77 -12.62 -1.08
N GLY A 141 26.98 -11.68 -1.61
CA GLY A 141 26.68 -11.56 -3.05
C GLY A 141 25.55 -12.48 -3.52
N ARG A 142 24.92 -13.24 -2.63
CA ARG A 142 23.75 -14.06 -2.98
C ARG A 142 22.56 -13.14 -3.28
N GLN A 143 21.84 -13.45 -4.34
CA GLN A 143 20.69 -12.70 -4.83
C GLN A 143 19.41 -13.49 -4.63
N PHE A 144 18.36 -12.78 -4.26
CA PHE A 144 17.02 -13.32 -4.04
C PHE A 144 16.01 -12.46 -4.79
N SER A 145 14.96 -13.09 -5.33
CA SER A 145 13.83 -12.36 -5.92
C SER A 145 12.77 -12.13 -4.85
N LEU A 146 12.37 -10.88 -4.66
CA LEU A 146 11.29 -10.49 -3.76
C LEU A 146 10.23 -9.70 -4.53
N TRP A 147 8.98 -9.86 -4.14
CA TRP A 147 7.89 -9.00 -4.61
C TRP A 147 7.44 -8.09 -3.48
N ILE A 148 7.38 -6.79 -3.74
CA ILE A 148 7.06 -5.77 -2.74
C ILE A 148 5.86 -4.95 -3.22
N ASP A 149 4.89 -4.68 -2.33
CA ASP A 149 3.75 -3.82 -2.68
C ASP A 149 4.20 -2.40 -3.04
N ALA A 150 3.51 -1.80 -4.00
CA ALA A 150 3.71 -0.42 -4.44
C ALA A 150 2.53 0.48 -4.04
N LEU A 151 1.79 0.15 -2.98
CA LEU A 151 0.53 0.83 -2.62
C LEU A 151 0.77 2.14 -1.85
N ASP A 152 1.74 2.15 -0.92
CA ASP A 152 2.16 3.34 -0.21
C ASP A 152 3.65 3.33 0.16
N ASN A 153 4.16 4.50 0.58
CA ASN A 153 5.55 4.67 0.99
C ASN A 153 5.71 4.82 2.52
N ARG A 154 4.63 4.71 3.31
CA ARG A 154 4.65 5.05 4.75
C ARG A 154 4.60 3.81 5.62
N ASN A 155 3.70 2.89 5.29
CA ASN A 155 3.43 1.68 6.06
C ASN A 155 4.54 0.66 5.85
N SER A 156 4.55 -0.40 6.66
CA SER A 156 5.51 -1.49 6.49
C SER A 156 5.25 -2.21 5.14
N PRO A 157 6.30 -2.57 4.38
CA PRO A 157 6.16 -3.20 3.07
C PRO A 157 5.66 -4.63 3.15
N LEU A 158 4.64 -4.96 2.36
CA LEU A 158 4.30 -6.35 2.04
C LEU A 158 5.46 -6.97 1.27
N ILE A 159 5.95 -8.13 1.71
CA ILE A 159 7.02 -8.86 1.04
C ILE A 159 6.52 -10.27 0.75
N LEU A 160 6.55 -10.65 -0.53
CA LEU A 160 6.35 -12.03 -0.97
C LEU A 160 7.66 -12.61 -1.54
N ILE A 161 7.92 -13.86 -1.19
CA ILE A 161 9.10 -14.61 -1.66
C ILE A 161 8.74 -15.44 -2.91
N SER A 162 7.48 -15.86 -3.04
CA SER A 162 6.99 -16.68 -4.16
C SER A 162 5.99 -15.90 -5.03
N ALA A 163 5.92 -16.29 -6.30
CA ALA A 163 4.96 -15.76 -7.26
C ALA A 163 3.59 -16.48 -7.22
N ASP A 164 3.39 -17.46 -6.33
CA ASP A 164 2.17 -18.31 -6.33
C ASP A 164 0.85 -17.53 -6.13
N GLN A 165 0.90 -16.36 -5.49
CA GLN A 165 -0.27 -15.49 -5.25
C GLN A 165 -0.39 -14.36 -6.28
N ILE A 166 0.52 -14.31 -7.26
CA ILE A 166 0.62 -13.20 -8.20
C ILE A 166 -0.19 -13.51 -9.45
N VAL A 167 -1.06 -12.57 -9.82
CA VAL A 167 -1.89 -12.63 -11.01
C VAL A 167 -1.49 -11.54 -12.00
N GLN A 168 -1.61 -11.86 -13.29
CA GLN A 168 -1.61 -10.88 -14.37
C GLN A 168 -3.05 -10.44 -14.61
N VAL A 169 -3.25 -9.13 -14.68
CA VAL A 169 -4.58 -8.54 -14.76
C VAL A 169 -4.79 -8.04 -16.19
N GLU A 170 -5.67 -8.70 -16.93
CA GLU A 170 -6.07 -8.28 -18.27
C GLU A 170 -6.88 -6.97 -18.23
N ASP A 171 -6.93 -6.23 -19.33
CA ASP A 171 -7.58 -4.90 -19.36
C ASP A 171 -9.10 -4.94 -19.21
N ASP A 172 -9.72 -6.09 -19.45
CA ASP A 172 -11.14 -6.38 -19.24
C ASP A 172 -11.43 -7.03 -17.87
N SER A 173 -10.40 -7.20 -17.03
CA SER A 173 -10.54 -7.79 -15.70
C SER A 173 -11.60 -7.09 -14.86
N GLN A 174 -12.39 -7.88 -14.14
CA GLN A 174 -13.39 -7.35 -13.22
C GLN A 174 -12.72 -7.01 -11.90
N GLY A 175 -12.70 -5.72 -11.55
CA GLY A 175 -12.16 -5.24 -10.28
C GLY A 175 -11.35 -3.96 -10.44
N ILE A 176 -10.80 -3.47 -9.33
CA ILE A 176 -10.07 -2.21 -9.30
C ILE A 176 -8.60 -2.44 -9.08
N ARG A 177 -7.77 -1.94 -9.99
CA ARG A 177 -6.33 -1.84 -9.81
C ARG A 177 -6.03 -0.69 -8.86
N LEU A 178 -5.46 -1.01 -7.70
CA LEU A 178 -4.99 0.05 -6.80
C LEU A 178 -3.82 0.78 -7.46
N PRO A 179 -3.72 2.11 -7.28
CA PRO A 179 -2.65 2.88 -7.89
C PRO A 179 -1.31 2.56 -7.21
N GLU A 180 -0.24 2.55 -8.01
CA GLU A 180 1.10 2.67 -7.48
C GLU A 180 1.26 4.06 -6.84
N PHE A 181 1.94 4.16 -5.69
CA PHE A 181 2.15 5.45 -5.02
C PHE A 181 3.10 6.36 -5.80
N GLU A 182 3.92 5.80 -6.70
CA GLU A 182 4.87 6.49 -7.54
C GLU A 182 4.96 5.78 -8.90
N ARG A 183 5.02 6.57 -9.98
CA ARG A 183 5.13 6.08 -11.36
C ARG A 183 6.56 6.16 -11.89
N ASP A 184 7.37 7.10 -11.39
CA ASP A 184 8.79 7.18 -11.73
C ASP A 184 9.55 6.05 -11.03
N TRP A 185 10.14 5.15 -11.83
CA TRP A 185 10.82 3.96 -11.33
C TRP A 185 12.04 4.29 -10.44
N ASN A 186 12.74 5.38 -10.71
CA ASN A 186 13.90 5.76 -9.89
C ASN A 186 13.43 6.27 -8.52
N ILE A 187 12.35 7.05 -8.49
CA ILE A 187 11.78 7.55 -7.23
C ILE A 187 11.17 6.37 -6.44
N LEU A 188 10.46 5.47 -7.14
CA LEU A 188 9.87 4.26 -6.55
C LEU A 188 10.95 3.39 -5.90
N GLU A 189 12.04 3.11 -6.61
CA GLU A 189 13.17 2.32 -6.10
C GLU A 189 13.80 2.94 -4.85
N VAL A 190 14.02 4.26 -4.83
CA VAL A 190 14.56 4.98 -3.66
C VAL A 190 13.60 4.90 -2.48
N LEU A 191 12.32 5.17 -2.68
CA LEU A 191 11.31 5.15 -1.61
C LEU A 191 11.11 3.73 -1.06
N GLN A 192 11.15 2.72 -1.92
CA GLN A 192 11.04 1.32 -1.52
C GLN A 192 12.27 0.85 -0.76
N LYS A 193 13.48 1.24 -1.19
CA LYS A 193 14.69 0.98 -0.43
C LYS A 193 14.62 1.60 0.97
N GLN A 194 14.15 2.85 1.09
CA GLN A 194 13.96 3.47 2.40
C GLN A 194 12.92 2.75 3.27
N ARG A 195 11.80 2.33 2.67
CA ARG A 195 10.73 1.59 3.34
C ARG A 195 11.22 0.22 3.83
N LEU A 196 11.93 -0.52 2.98
CA LEU A 196 12.51 -1.81 3.32
C LEU A 196 13.64 -1.67 4.35
N SER A 197 14.53 -0.68 4.19
CA SER A 197 15.57 -0.40 5.19
C SER A 197 14.97 -0.07 6.55
N ARG A 198 13.87 0.69 6.64
CA ARG A 198 13.20 0.93 7.94
C ARG A 198 12.70 -0.35 8.59
N ARG A 199 12.09 -1.27 7.81
CA ARG A 199 11.57 -2.54 8.31
C ARG A 199 12.66 -3.54 8.68
N LEU A 200 13.68 -3.66 7.84
CA LEU A 200 14.74 -4.66 8.01
C LEU A 200 15.84 -4.19 8.99
N SER A 201 16.07 -2.88 9.11
CA SER A 201 17.09 -2.35 10.03
C SER A 201 16.52 -2.19 11.43
N ALA A 202 17.32 -2.54 12.43
CA ALA A 202 16.97 -2.34 13.83
C ALA A 202 17.03 -0.85 14.20
N TYR A 203 15.94 -0.10 14.00
CA TYR A 203 15.98 1.36 14.15
C TYR A 203 16.00 1.82 15.62
N LYS A 204 15.73 0.96 16.62
CA LYS A 204 15.84 1.30 18.06
C LYS A 204 15.99 0.12 19.04
N ASP A 205 15.33 -1.04 18.82
CA ASP A 205 15.15 -2.04 19.89
C ASP A 205 15.60 -3.49 19.58
N LYS A 206 16.52 -3.69 18.61
CA LYS A 206 17.10 -5.02 18.25
C LYS A 206 16.16 -6.09 17.66
N GLU A 207 15.10 -5.75 16.94
CA GLU A 207 14.28 -6.74 16.22
C GLU A 207 13.90 -6.30 14.80
N GLY A 208 14.87 -5.86 13.99
CA GLY A 208 14.64 -5.68 12.56
C GLY A 208 14.35 -7.02 11.87
N ASP A 209 13.49 -7.01 10.86
CA ASP A 209 13.03 -8.22 10.16
C ASP A 209 14.09 -8.86 9.23
N LEU A 210 15.31 -8.31 9.17
CA LEU A 210 16.37 -8.83 8.29
C LEU A 210 16.72 -10.29 8.60
N MET A 211 16.96 -10.62 9.87
CA MET A 211 17.31 -11.99 10.24
C MET A 211 16.16 -12.97 9.97
N PRO A 212 14.91 -12.71 10.41
CA PRO A 212 13.75 -13.52 10.02
C PRO A 212 13.64 -13.73 8.51
N LEU A 213 13.82 -12.68 7.71
CA LEU A 213 13.79 -12.77 6.25
C LEU A 213 14.88 -13.70 5.72
N LEU A 214 16.12 -13.57 6.21
CA LEU A 214 17.24 -14.40 5.76
C LEU A 214 17.09 -15.87 6.18
N MET A 215 16.48 -16.16 7.34
CA MET A 215 16.17 -17.54 7.74
C MET A 215 15.14 -18.20 6.81
N LEU A 216 14.26 -17.40 6.19
CA LEU A 216 13.29 -17.89 5.20
C LEU A 216 13.88 -18.03 3.80
N LEU A 217 14.86 -17.20 3.44
CA LEU A 217 15.49 -17.17 2.12
C LEU A 217 16.64 -18.17 1.96
N CYS A 218 17.34 -18.49 3.05
CA CYS A 218 18.51 -19.36 3.05
C CYS A 218 18.22 -20.74 3.65
N ASP A 219 19.02 -21.72 3.26
CA ASP A 219 18.87 -23.10 3.74
C ASP A 219 19.27 -23.21 5.22
N GLU A 220 18.68 -24.17 5.95
CA GLU A 220 18.92 -24.36 7.39
C GLU A 220 20.41 -24.55 7.73
N ALA A 221 21.19 -25.16 6.83
CA ALA A 221 22.62 -25.35 6.99
C ALA A 221 23.41 -24.03 7.09
N GLU A 222 22.84 -22.93 6.60
CA GLU A 222 23.46 -21.60 6.55
C GLU A 222 23.02 -20.71 7.73
N HIS A 223 21.98 -21.11 8.46
CA HIS A 223 21.38 -20.30 9.52
C HIS A 223 22.35 -19.96 10.64
N SER A 224 23.24 -20.90 11.00
CA SER A 224 24.24 -20.65 12.04
C SER A 224 25.19 -19.52 11.66
N ALA A 225 25.64 -19.48 10.39
CA ALA A 225 26.56 -18.46 9.91
C ALA A 225 25.90 -17.07 9.84
N LEU A 226 24.63 -17.04 9.43
CA LEU A 226 23.81 -15.83 9.44
C LEU A 226 23.66 -15.26 10.85
N GLN A 227 23.31 -16.10 11.83
CA GLN A 227 23.10 -15.70 13.21
C GLN A 227 24.39 -15.22 13.90
N GLN A 228 25.50 -15.94 13.69
CA GLN A 228 26.81 -15.57 14.25
C GLN A 228 27.27 -14.20 13.75
N GLN A 229 26.96 -13.86 12.49
CA GLN A 229 27.34 -12.60 11.85
C GLN A 229 26.17 -11.61 11.70
N LYS A 230 25.13 -11.70 12.55
CA LYS A 230 23.85 -10.99 12.37
C LYS A 230 23.94 -9.47 12.18
N PHE A 231 24.97 -8.82 12.71
CA PHE A 231 25.17 -7.37 12.62
C PHE A 231 26.07 -6.93 11.45
N ALA A 232 26.69 -7.88 10.75
CA ALA A 232 27.62 -7.61 9.66
C ALA A 232 26.96 -7.72 8.27
N TRP A 233 25.71 -8.19 8.23
CA TRP A 233 24.91 -8.31 7.00
C TRP A 233 24.26 -6.98 6.64
N GLU A 234 24.43 -6.61 5.38
CA GLU A 234 23.80 -5.50 4.71
C GLU A 234 23.05 -6.04 3.49
N PHE A 235 22.21 -5.19 2.89
CA PHE A 235 21.51 -5.57 1.69
C PHE A 235 21.45 -4.42 0.68
N GLU A 236 21.39 -4.81 -0.58
CA GLU A 236 21.09 -3.94 -1.69
C GLU A 236 19.77 -4.40 -2.32
N LEU A 237 19.03 -3.44 -2.85
CA LEU A 237 17.73 -3.67 -3.47
C LEU A 237 17.76 -2.98 -4.83
N GLU A 238 17.46 -3.73 -5.87
CA GLU A 238 17.38 -3.25 -7.25
C GLU A 238 16.03 -3.60 -7.85
N LEU A 239 15.35 -2.65 -8.48
CA LEU A 239 14.09 -2.91 -9.16
C LEU A 239 14.32 -3.76 -10.42
N ASP A 240 13.53 -4.81 -10.59
CA ASP A 240 13.53 -5.59 -11.84
C ASP A 240 12.80 -4.79 -12.93
N ARG A 241 13.59 -4.19 -13.82
CA ARG A 241 13.11 -3.30 -14.89
C ARG A 241 12.67 -4.05 -16.15
N GLU A 242 12.85 -5.37 -16.21
CA GLU A 242 12.35 -6.18 -17.31
C GLU A 242 10.81 -6.26 -17.28
N LEU A 243 10.23 -6.17 -16.08
CA LEU A 243 8.78 -6.11 -15.88
C LEU A 243 8.28 -4.66 -15.96
N SER A 244 7.91 -4.24 -17.18
CA SER A 244 7.41 -2.88 -17.43
C SER A 244 6.13 -2.57 -16.66
N LEU A 245 5.23 -3.54 -16.53
CA LEU A 245 3.96 -3.42 -15.82
C LEU A 245 4.04 -4.03 -14.41
N PRO A 246 3.33 -3.45 -13.43
CA PRO A 246 3.21 -4.07 -12.11
C PRO A 246 2.44 -5.39 -12.24
N SER A 247 2.78 -6.35 -11.38
CA SER A 247 1.96 -7.54 -11.19
C SER A 247 1.05 -7.34 -9.99
N TYR A 248 0.07 -8.22 -9.78
CA TYR A 248 -0.95 -7.95 -8.76
C TYR A 248 -1.20 -9.13 -7.84
N ILE A 249 -1.70 -8.84 -6.64
CA ILE A 249 -2.42 -9.82 -5.81
C ILE A 249 -3.89 -9.45 -5.85
N GLU A 250 -4.74 -10.44 -6.15
CA GLU A 250 -6.18 -10.29 -6.08
C GLU A 250 -6.69 -10.60 -4.66
N PHE A 251 -7.57 -9.75 -4.14
CA PHE A 251 -8.36 -10.04 -2.95
C PHE A 251 -9.71 -9.33 -3.00
N THR A 252 -10.68 -9.85 -2.24
CA THR A 252 -12.05 -9.33 -2.22
C THR A 252 -12.33 -8.59 -0.93
N LEU A 253 -12.79 -7.34 -1.05
CA LEU A 253 -13.36 -6.58 0.06
C LEU A 253 -14.81 -7.04 0.27
N PRO A 254 -15.21 -7.47 1.48
CA PRO A 254 -16.55 -7.99 1.71
C PRO A 254 -17.60 -6.87 1.75
N ARG A 255 -18.82 -7.17 1.30
CA ARG A 255 -19.99 -6.33 1.53
C ARG A 255 -20.14 -6.03 3.03
N GLY A 256 -20.49 -4.79 3.36
CA GLY A 256 -20.70 -4.35 4.74
C GLY A 256 -19.41 -4.08 5.51
N LEU A 257 -18.23 -4.20 4.89
CA LEU A 257 -16.96 -3.79 5.48
C LEU A 257 -17.04 -2.33 5.93
N ASP A 258 -16.83 -2.07 7.21
CA ASP A 258 -16.85 -0.73 7.78
C ASP A 258 -15.71 0.13 7.22
N ILE A 259 -16.09 1.28 6.69
CA ILE A 259 -15.20 2.18 5.98
C ILE A 259 -14.94 3.35 6.91
N SER A 260 -13.98 3.17 7.83
CA SER A 260 -13.67 4.18 8.82
C SER A 260 -13.23 5.50 8.15
N LYS A 261 -13.88 6.60 8.54
CA LYS A 261 -13.50 7.97 8.15
C LYS A 261 -12.37 8.44 9.04
N ASP A 262 -11.23 7.75 8.97
CA ASP A 262 -10.03 8.27 9.62
C ASP A 262 -9.47 9.44 8.79
N SER A 263 -8.86 10.42 9.47
CA SER A 263 -8.35 11.67 8.87
C SER A 263 -7.11 11.50 7.98
N GLY A 264 -6.59 10.26 7.89
CA GLY A 264 -5.41 9.91 7.11
C GLY A 264 -5.64 9.83 5.59
N LYS A 265 -4.67 9.25 4.89
CA LYS A 265 -4.77 8.99 3.44
C LYS A 265 -5.93 8.02 3.19
N GLN A 266 -6.75 8.31 2.18
CA GLN A 266 -7.92 7.52 1.80
C GLN A 266 -7.86 7.09 0.33
N LEU A 267 -8.36 5.89 0.05
CA LEU A 267 -8.67 5.39 -1.29
C LEU A 267 -10.14 5.65 -1.58
N ASN A 268 -10.43 6.14 -2.78
CA ASN A 268 -11.78 6.49 -3.17
C ASN A 268 -12.33 5.46 -4.16
N PHE A 269 -13.51 4.93 -3.85
CA PHE A 269 -14.32 4.08 -4.70
C PHE A 269 -15.60 4.81 -5.07
N TYR A 270 -16.19 4.48 -6.21
CA TYR A 270 -17.36 5.16 -6.76
C TYR A 270 -18.51 4.16 -6.93
N ALA A 271 -19.45 4.18 -6.00
CA ALA A 271 -20.65 3.34 -6.08
C ALA A 271 -21.64 3.96 -7.07
N PRO A 272 -22.25 3.17 -7.96
CA PRO A 272 -23.21 3.66 -8.94
C PRO A 272 -24.52 4.03 -8.23
N VAL A 273 -25.07 5.18 -8.60
CA VAL A 273 -26.29 5.77 -8.04
C VAL A 273 -27.25 6.14 -9.15
N LEU A 274 -28.53 5.89 -8.92
CA LEU A 274 -29.62 6.41 -9.72
C LEU A 274 -30.15 7.68 -9.03
N HIS A 275 -30.00 8.81 -9.71
CA HIS A 275 -30.52 10.08 -9.27
C HIS A 275 -31.85 10.33 -9.95
N TYR A 276 -32.87 10.62 -9.15
CA TYR A 276 -34.19 10.99 -9.59
C TYR A 276 -34.47 12.42 -9.14
N SER A 277 -34.91 13.26 -10.07
CA SER A 277 -35.35 14.61 -9.81
C SER A 277 -36.70 14.82 -10.48
N ALA A 278 -37.69 15.28 -9.71
CA ALA A 278 -38.99 15.67 -10.22
C ALA A 278 -39.24 17.15 -9.94
N THR A 279 -39.32 17.92 -11.02
CA THR A 279 -39.69 19.33 -10.99
C THR A 279 -41.16 19.44 -11.35
N TYR A 280 -41.89 20.18 -10.54
CA TYR A 280 -43.31 20.39 -10.74
C TYR A 280 -43.53 21.84 -11.16
N SER A 281 -44.34 22.05 -12.19
CA SER A 281 -44.74 23.38 -12.64
C SER A 281 -46.24 23.56 -12.51
N VAL A 282 -46.63 24.72 -11.97
CA VAL A 282 -48.02 25.11 -11.79
C VAL A 282 -48.49 25.82 -13.07
N PRO A 283 -49.68 25.49 -13.62
CA PRO A 283 -50.25 26.23 -14.74
C PRO A 283 -50.36 27.73 -14.41
N PRO A 284 -50.12 28.65 -15.37
CA PRO A 284 -50.13 30.08 -15.11
C PRO A 284 -51.44 30.61 -14.49
N LEU A 285 -52.56 29.93 -14.75
CA LEU A 285 -53.88 30.27 -14.23
C LEU A 285 -54.07 29.98 -12.73
N LEU A 286 -53.20 29.17 -12.13
CA LEU A 286 -53.31 28.68 -10.74
C LEU A 286 -52.12 29.09 -9.87
N ILE A 287 -51.24 29.95 -10.39
CA ILE A 287 -49.93 30.26 -9.79
C ILE A 287 -50.04 30.97 -8.42
N ASP A 288 -51.13 31.71 -8.22
CA ASP A 288 -51.43 32.44 -6.98
C ASP A 288 -52.29 31.62 -6.00
N GLU A 289 -52.88 30.51 -6.47
CA GLU A 289 -53.82 29.68 -5.70
C GLU A 289 -53.14 28.42 -5.13
N ILE A 290 -52.10 27.92 -5.79
CA ILE A 290 -51.41 26.69 -5.41
C ILE A 290 -49.97 27.02 -5.00
N PRO A 291 -49.53 26.65 -3.78
CA PRO A 291 -48.15 26.82 -3.37
C PRO A 291 -47.23 26.05 -4.31
N HIS A 292 -46.11 26.66 -4.69
CA HIS A 292 -45.17 26.01 -5.61
C HIS A 292 -44.62 24.72 -4.98
N PRO A 293 -44.93 23.55 -5.57
CA PRO A 293 -44.40 22.27 -5.08
C PRO A 293 -42.87 22.28 -5.07
N ARG A 294 -42.29 21.77 -3.99
CA ARG A 294 -40.83 21.62 -3.89
C ARG A 294 -40.36 20.55 -4.88
N CYS A 295 -39.19 20.77 -5.48
CA CYS A 295 -38.51 19.74 -6.25
C CYS A 295 -38.29 18.50 -5.37
N GLN A 296 -38.62 17.33 -5.90
CA GLN A 296 -38.42 16.06 -5.21
C GLN A 296 -37.18 15.38 -5.75
N ILE A 297 -36.27 15.06 -4.86
CA ILE A 297 -34.99 14.46 -5.21
C ILE A 297 -34.82 13.18 -4.42
N PHE A 298 -34.56 12.08 -5.11
CA PHE A 298 -34.23 10.79 -4.51
C PHE A 298 -32.96 10.23 -5.14
N ASN A 299 -32.13 9.62 -4.30
CA ASN A 299 -30.90 8.98 -4.73
C ASN A 299 -30.97 7.52 -4.30
N TYR A 300 -30.72 6.58 -5.20
CA TYR A 300 -30.70 5.16 -4.85
C TYR A 300 -29.39 4.52 -5.26
N CYS A 301 -28.77 3.77 -4.36
CA CYS A 301 -27.59 2.99 -4.71
C CYS A 301 -27.99 1.82 -5.62
N LEU A 302 -27.41 1.74 -6.82
CA LEU A 302 -27.70 0.68 -7.78
C LEU A 302 -27.17 -0.69 -7.35
N LEU A 303 -26.27 -0.78 -6.37
CA LEU A 303 -25.74 -2.05 -5.86
C LEU A 303 -26.56 -2.65 -4.73
N SER A 304 -27.07 -1.81 -3.83
CA SER A 304 -27.81 -2.27 -2.64
C SER A 304 -29.32 -2.05 -2.75
N GLY A 305 -29.76 -1.14 -3.62
CA GLY A 305 -31.15 -0.72 -3.75
C GLY A 305 -31.65 0.15 -2.60
N VAL A 306 -30.74 0.63 -1.75
CA VAL A 306 -31.06 1.46 -0.59
C VAL A 306 -31.13 2.93 -1.01
N SER A 307 -32.13 3.65 -0.49
CA SER A 307 -32.24 5.11 -0.62
C SER A 307 -31.10 5.81 0.14
N LEU A 308 -30.45 6.76 -0.52
CA LEU A 308 -29.36 7.57 0.01
C LEU A 308 -29.92 8.95 0.36
N GLN A 309 -29.45 9.51 1.47
CA GLN A 309 -29.74 10.91 1.80
C GLN A 309 -29.04 11.86 0.80
N ALA A 310 -29.33 13.16 0.87
CA ALA A 310 -28.78 14.15 -0.06
C ALA A 310 -27.25 14.14 -0.02
N GLU A 311 -26.64 13.46 -0.98
CA GLU A 311 -25.20 13.30 -1.10
C GLU A 311 -24.66 14.01 -2.32
N THR A 312 -23.42 14.47 -2.21
CA THR A 312 -22.65 14.96 -3.36
C THR A 312 -22.48 13.83 -4.36
N LEU A 313 -23.06 14.01 -5.55
CA LEU A 313 -22.93 13.11 -6.68
C LEU A 313 -21.74 13.50 -7.56
N TYR A 314 -21.13 12.50 -8.19
CA TYR A 314 -19.95 12.67 -9.04
C TYR A 314 -20.20 12.05 -10.42
N GLU A 315 -19.63 12.68 -11.45
CA GLU A 315 -19.53 12.14 -12.81
C GLU A 315 -18.25 11.31 -12.93
N GLN A 316 -18.16 10.24 -12.14
CA GLN A 316 -17.04 9.30 -12.17
C GLN A 316 -17.55 7.90 -12.50
N ALA A 317 -16.74 7.14 -13.25
CA ALA A 317 -17.05 5.75 -13.59
C ALA A 317 -17.18 4.90 -12.34
N SER A 318 -18.07 3.89 -12.38
CA SER A 318 -18.28 3.03 -11.23
C SER A 318 -17.06 2.15 -10.98
N SER A 319 -16.75 2.00 -9.70
CA SER A 319 -15.81 1.03 -9.15
C SER A 319 -16.30 -0.42 -9.25
N TRP A 320 -17.59 -0.65 -9.48
CA TRP A 320 -18.18 -1.98 -9.64
C TRP A 320 -18.57 -2.23 -11.09
N PRO A 321 -18.45 -3.48 -11.57
CA PRO A 321 -18.91 -3.82 -12.89
C PRO A 321 -20.45 -3.73 -12.99
N GLU A 322 -20.95 -3.33 -14.16
CA GLU A 322 -22.37 -2.99 -14.34
C GLU A 322 -23.34 -4.15 -14.09
N PHE A 323 -22.92 -5.41 -14.27
CA PHE A 323 -23.78 -6.57 -14.04
C PHE A 323 -24.15 -6.79 -12.57
N LEU A 324 -23.42 -6.16 -11.63
CA LEU A 324 -23.76 -6.16 -10.21
C LEU A 324 -24.86 -5.14 -9.87
N ASN A 325 -25.21 -4.25 -10.81
CA ASN A 325 -26.28 -3.30 -10.61
C ASN A 325 -27.63 -4.05 -10.59
N ILE A 326 -28.49 -3.65 -9.65
CA ILE A 326 -29.88 -4.03 -9.65
C ILE A 326 -30.52 -3.52 -10.95
N PRO A 327 -31.28 -4.38 -11.68
CA PRO A 327 -31.94 -3.97 -12.90
C PRO A 327 -32.80 -2.72 -12.71
N LEU A 328 -32.79 -1.83 -13.70
CA LEU A 328 -33.51 -0.56 -13.62
C LEU A 328 -35.02 -0.78 -13.39
N SER A 329 -35.62 -1.82 -13.98
CA SER A 329 -37.02 -2.18 -13.75
C SER A 329 -37.31 -2.43 -12.26
N THR A 330 -36.49 -3.25 -11.61
CA THR A 330 -36.59 -3.55 -10.18
C THR A 330 -36.35 -2.31 -9.32
N MET A 331 -35.46 -1.40 -9.74
CA MET A 331 -35.24 -0.14 -9.05
C MET A 331 -36.46 0.79 -9.18
N MET A 332 -37.04 0.90 -10.37
CA MET A 332 -38.23 1.72 -10.60
C MET A 332 -39.44 1.22 -9.81
N GLU A 333 -39.62 -0.10 -9.68
CA GLU A 333 -40.65 -0.69 -8.82
C GLU A 333 -40.46 -0.31 -7.35
N LYS A 334 -39.21 -0.32 -6.86
CA LYS A 334 -38.90 0.13 -5.49
C LYS A 334 -39.17 1.62 -5.31
N MET A 335 -38.76 2.43 -6.29
CA MET A 335 -38.96 3.87 -6.27
C MET A 335 -40.44 4.26 -6.33
N ALA A 336 -41.28 3.49 -7.02
CA ALA A 336 -42.71 3.77 -7.10
C ALA A 336 -43.42 3.79 -5.74
N MET A 337 -42.86 3.11 -4.73
CA MET A 337 -43.37 3.16 -3.35
C MET A 337 -43.03 4.47 -2.63
N ASP A 338 -41.95 5.14 -3.05
CA ASP A 338 -41.44 6.37 -2.43
C ASP A 338 -41.86 7.62 -3.24
N ILE A 339 -42.23 7.47 -4.52
CA ILE A 339 -42.72 8.55 -5.37
C ILE A 339 -44.19 8.82 -4.99
N PRO A 340 -44.53 10.04 -4.52
CA PRO A 340 -45.90 10.37 -4.19
C PRO A 340 -46.81 10.34 -5.43
N THR A 341 -48.06 9.93 -5.22
CA THR A 341 -49.10 9.88 -6.26
C THR A 341 -49.25 11.22 -6.96
N ASP A 342 -49.28 11.19 -8.31
CA ASP A 342 -49.33 12.38 -9.14
C ASP A 342 -50.60 13.21 -8.86
N SER A 343 -50.41 14.52 -8.66
CA SER A 343 -51.52 15.48 -8.61
C SER A 343 -52.01 15.76 -10.02
N VAL A 344 -53.33 15.63 -10.23
CA VAL A 344 -53.98 15.84 -11.54
C VAL A 344 -53.80 17.27 -12.08
N PHE A 345 -53.41 18.23 -11.24
CA PHE A 345 -53.36 19.66 -11.55
C PHE A 345 -51.95 20.20 -11.81
N LEU A 346 -50.90 19.38 -11.63
CA LEU A 346 -49.51 19.80 -11.78
C LEU A 346 -48.88 19.09 -12.97
N SER A 347 -48.17 19.83 -13.83
CA SER A 347 -47.27 19.17 -14.78
C SER A 347 -45.98 18.81 -14.06
N LYS A 348 -45.50 17.59 -14.35
CA LYS A 348 -44.33 16.98 -13.72
C LYS A 348 -43.30 16.68 -14.79
N GLU A 349 -42.11 17.26 -14.63
CA GLU A 349 -40.93 16.91 -15.40
C GLU A 349 -40.05 16.01 -14.54
N VAL A 350 -39.78 14.79 -15.03
CA VAL A 350 -38.96 13.81 -14.34
C VAL A 350 -37.65 13.63 -15.09
N VAL A 351 -36.55 13.77 -14.37
CA VAL A 351 -35.21 13.51 -14.87
C VAL A 351 -34.61 12.37 -14.05
N VAL A 352 -34.22 11.30 -14.73
CA VAL A 352 -33.51 10.16 -14.13
C VAL A 352 -32.12 10.09 -14.73
N THR A 353 -31.09 10.26 -13.92
CA THR A 353 -29.69 10.21 -14.36
C THR A 353 -28.90 9.17 -13.57
N ARG A 354 -27.89 8.60 -14.21
CA ARG A 354 -26.88 7.79 -13.53
C ARG A 354 -25.78 8.71 -13.04
N ALA A 355 -25.36 8.51 -11.80
CA ALA A 355 -24.24 9.20 -11.18
C ALA A 355 -23.44 8.21 -10.33
N SER A 356 -22.42 8.70 -9.62
CA SER A 356 -21.75 7.90 -8.60
C SER A 356 -21.59 8.62 -7.27
N ARG A 357 -21.57 7.83 -6.20
CA ARG A 357 -21.28 8.26 -4.83
C ARG A 357 -19.85 7.89 -4.50
N LYS A 358 -19.10 8.85 -3.96
CA LYS A 358 -17.75 8.62 -3.44
C LYS A 358 -17.81 7.87 -2.10
N ILE A 359 -17.08 6.78 -2.02
CA ILE A 359 -16.85 5.97 -0.83
C ILE A 359 -15.35 6.04 -0.53
N ALA A 360 -14.96 6.54 0.64
CA ALA A 360 -13.57 6.78 0.98
C ALA A 360 -13.08 5.80 2.06
N MET A 361 -12.14 4.92 1.72
CA MET A 361 -11.56 3.90 2.61
C MET A 361 -10.20 4.34 3.14
N SER A 362 -10.00 4.28 4.45
CA SER A 362 -8.71 4.56 5.05
C SER A 362 -7.67 3.50 4.68
N TYR A 363 -6.42 3.94 4.44
CA TYR A 363 -5.31 3.02 4.19
C TYR A 363 -5.09 2.05 5.36
N THR A 364 -5.35 2.46 6.61
CA THR A 364 -5.23 1.62 7.80
C THR A 364 -6.15 0.40 7.73
N VAL A 365 -7.43 0.59 7.38
CA VAL A 365 -8.39 -0.51 7.19
C VAL A 365 -7.93 -1.43 6.06
N LEU A 366 -7.44 -0.86 4.96
CA LEU A 366 -6.92 -1.65 3.86
C LEU A 366 -5.70 -2.49 4.27
N SER A 367 -4.75 -1.91 5.00
CA SER A 367 -3.56 -2.62 5.50
C SER A 367 -3.94 -3.77 6.43
N GLN A 368 -4.93 -3.59 7.31
CA GLN A 368 -5.45 -4.67 8.17
C GLN A 368 -6.08 -5.80 7.35
N LEU A 369 -6.80 -5.47 6.27
CA LEU A 369 -7.39 -6.47 5.38
C LEU A 369 -6.34 -7.21 4.56
N ILE A 370 -5.32 -6.50 4.07
CA ILE A 370 -4.16 -7.09 3.41
C ILE A 370 -3.49 -8.08 4.36
N ALA A 371 -3.21 -7.68 5.60
CA ALA A 371 -2.59 -8.55 6.61
C ALA A 371 -3.44 -9.79 6.95
N LYS A 372 -4.77 -9.68 6.91
CA LYS A 372 -5.69 -10.78 7.19
C LYS A 372 -5.83 -11.76 6.02
N ASN A 373 -5.84 -11.25 4.80
CA ASN A 373 -6.22 -12.04 3.61
C ASN A 373 -5.02 -12.52 2.79
N ILE A 374 -3.85 -11.89 2.93
CA ILE A 374 -2.65 -12.23 2.15
C ILE A 374 -1.67 -12.98 3.05
N LYS A 375 -1.25 -14.17 2.60
CA LYS A 375 -0.22 -14.94 3.31
C LYS A 375 1.14 -14.33 3.00
N THR A 376 1.80 -13.84 4.04
CA THR A 376 3.11 -13.18 3.92
C THR A 376 4.17 -13.95 4.68
N ALA A 377 5.40 -13.88 4.18
CA ALA A 377 6.55 -14.53 4.79
C ALA A 377 6.89 -13.92 6.17
N LEU A 378 6.62 -12.63 6.33
CA LEU A 378 6.86 -11.89 7.58
C LEU A 378 5.54 -11.29 8.09
N PRO A 379 5.31 -11.23 9.41
CA PRO A 379 4.14 -10.59 9.99
C PRO A 379 4.00 -9.14 9.52
N GLN A 380 2.79 -8.69 9.23
CA GLN A 380 2.56 -7.27 8.97
C GLN A 380 2.49 -6.52 10.30
N GLU A 381 3.36 -5.52 10.50
CA GLU A 381 3.25 -4.62 11.64
C GLU A 381 1.98 -3.78 11.47
N MET A 382 1.02 -3.96 12.37
CA MET A 382 -0.15 -3.08 12.41
C MET A 382 0.30 -1.74 13.01
N THR A 383 0.43 -0.71 12.19
CA THR A 383 0.60 0.66 12.68
C THR A 383 -0.70 1.07 13.39
N SER A 384 -0.66 1.16 14.72
CA SER A 384 -1.73 1.71 15.56
C SER A 384 -1.84 3.22 15.42
#